data_AF-A0A024H200-F1
#
_entry.id   AF-A0A024H200-F1
#
_cell.length_a   1.000
_cell.length_b   1.000
_cell.length_c   1.000
_cell.angle_alpha   90.00
_cell.angle_beta   90.00
_cell.angle_gamma   90.00
#
_symmetry.space_group_name_H-M   'P 1'
#
loop_
_entity.id
_entity.type
_entity.pdbx_description
1 polymer ?
#
loop_
_entity_poly.entity_id
_entity_poly.type
_entity_poly.pdbx_seq_one_letter_code
_entity_poly.pdbx_strand_id
1 'polypeptide(L)'
;MLSRIKKGENMKLVLGITAAAAILVGGAIGIQAAHSNTETPVTRTPVPDRPIGGYEGWWNSTPISGSTEGLPQETVAVNTRTGKIIDAFNRAKNSTLISDVAYDLVPDPEWPADSIVIIDATSGLVIEDFRIDERGIPLDESGRPIDADAG
;
A
#
# COMPACT_ATOMS: atom_id res chain seq x y z
N MET A 1 40.01 22.13 -15.22
CA MET A 1 40.26 22.61 -13.84
C MET A 1 39.38 21.79 -12.90
N LEU A 2 39.90 21.22 -11.82
CA LEU A 2 39.10 20.40 -10.89
C LEU A 2 38.24 21.30 -10.00
N SER A 3 37.06 20.80 -9.60
CA SER A 3 36.58 21.01 -8.24
C SER A 3 35.77 19.79 -7.77
N ARG A 4 36.16 19.20 -6.65
CA ARG A 4 35.46 18.10 -5.96
C ARG A 4 35.19 18.55 -4.52
N ILE A 5 33.99 18.30 -4.01
CA ILE A 5 33.57 18.51 -2.62
C ILE A 5 32.73 17.25 -2.29
N LYS A 6 33.24 16.19 -1.62
CA LYS A 6 33.39 15.99 -0.14
C LYS A 6 32.15 16.49 0.61
N LYS A 7 31.48 15.81 1.55
CA LYS A 7 31.75 14.74 2.53
C LYS A 7 30.38 14.60 3.26
N GLY A 8 29.78 13.46 3.63
CA GLY A 8 30.30 12.20 4.15
C GLY A 8 30.30 12.19 5.69
N GLU A 9 29.24 11.71 6.35
CA GLU A 9 29.35 11.14 7.71
C GLU A 9 28.14 10.28 8.12
N ASN A 10 28.38 9.33 9.03
CA ASN A 10 27.48 8.23 9.40
C ASN A 10 27.12 8.34 10.88
N MET A 11 25.93 7.91 11.29
CA MET A 11 25.63 7.68 12.71
C MET A 11 24.99 6.31 12.95
N LYS A 12 25.60 5.53 13.85
CA LYS A 12 25.07 4.30 14.44
C LYS A 12 24.77 4.55 15.93
N LEU A 13 23.63 4.10 16.43
CA LEU A 13 23.35 3.87 17.85
C LEU A 13 22.15 2.88 17.93
N VAL A 14 22.32 1.57 18.16
CA VAL A 14 22.70 0.85 19.40
C VAL A 14 21.61 0.87 20.49
N LEU A 15 20.75 -0.14 20.42
CA LEU A 15 20.34 -1.10 21.47
C LEU A 15 20.01 -0.62 22.90
N GLY A 16 18.82 -0.98 23.39
CA GLY A 16 18.45 -0.98 24.83
C GLY A 16 17.37 -2.03 25.12
N ILE A 17 17.56 -2.84 26.17
CA ILE A 17 16.77 -4.04 26.52
C ILE A 17 16.15 -3.84 27.92
N THR A 18 15.10 -4.60 28.31
CA THR A 18 15.01 -5.41 29.57
C THR A 18 13.59 -5.47 30.23
N ALA A 19 13.00 -6.70 30.31
CA ALA A 19 12.15 -7.32 31.39
C ALA A 19 10.92 -6.54 31.99
N ALA A 20 10.01 -7.02 32.87
CA ALA A 20 9.42 -8.29 33.38
C ALA A 20 8.29 -7.91 34.41
N ALA A 21 7.33 -8.70 34.92
CA ALA A 21 6.66 -9.98 34.61
C ALA A 21 5.42 -10.13 35.57
N ALA A 22 4.98 -11.37 35.93
CA ALA A 22 3.87 -11.75 36.88
C ALA A 22 2.42 -11.58 36.34
N ILE A 23 1.54 -12.59 36.17
CA ILE A 23 1.10 -13.82 36.91
C ILE A 23 -0.06 -13.56 37.91
N LEU A 24 -1.13 -14.38 37.79
CA LEU A 24 -2.13 -14.91 38.77
C LEU A 24 -3.57 -14.86 38.19
N VAL A 25 -4.25 -15.95 37.77
CA VAL A 25 -4.82 -17.14 38.47
C VAL A 25 -6.32 -17.00 38.83
N GLY A 26 -7.15 -17.94 38.33
CA GLY A 26 -8.59 -18.15 38.66
C GLY A 26 -9.57 -17.73 37.55
N GLY A 27 -10.65 -18.46 37.23
CA GLY A 27 -11.09 -19.80 37.65
C GLY A 27 -12.47 -20.20 37.07
N ALA A 28 -12.73 -21.50 36.97
CA ALA A 28 -14.03 -22.19 36.85
C ALA A 28 -14.99 -21.98 35.63
N ILE A 29 -15.16 -23.08 34.88
CA ILE A 29 -16.42 -23.69 34.40
C ILE A 29 -17.33 -22.88 33.46
N GLY A 30 -17.41 -23.34 32.20
CA GLY A 30 -18.52 -23.07 31.27
C GLY A 30 -18.45 -23.95 30.04
N ILE A 31 -19.20 -25.06 29.99
CA ILE A 31 -19.31 -25.88 28.77
C ILE A 31 -20.35 -25.23 27.86
N GLN A 32 -19.89 -24.44 26.89
CA GLN A 32 -20.69 -24.05 25.73
C GLN A 32 -20.13 -24.73 24.48
N ALA A 33 -20.97 -25.55 23.85
CA ALA A 33 -20.68 -26.13 22.54
C ALA A 33 -20.85 -25.05 21.46
N ALA A 34 -19.85 -24.18 21.34
CA ALA A 34 -19.65 -23.39 20.13
C ALA A 34 -18.82 -24.20 19.15
N HIS A 35 -19.25 -24.29 17.89
CA HIS A 35 -18.38 -24.65 16.78
C HIS A 35 -17.45 -23.48 16.50
N SER A 36 -16.51 -23.24 17.42
CA SER A 36 -15.47 -22.25 17.22
C SER A 36 -14.49 -22.79 16.19
N ASN A 37 -14.68 -22.38 14.94
CA ASN A 37 -13.55 -22.21 14.03
C ASN A 37 -12.71 -21.05 14.58
N THR A 38 -12.00 -21.31 15.69
CA THR A 38 -10.96 -20.44 16.20
C THR A 38 -9.74 -20.64 15.29
N GLU A 39 -9.85 -20.16 14.05
CA GLU A 39 -8.70 -19.50 13.47
C GLU A 39 -8.44 -18.31 14.39
N THR A 40 -7.52 -18.50 15.34
CA THR A 40 -6.82 -17.38 15.96
C THR A 40 -6.44 -16.43 14.83
N PRO A 41 -6.73 -15.13 14.91
CA PRO A 41 -6.23 -14.16 13.93
C PRO A 41 -4.72 -14.34 13.89
N VAL A 42 -4.22 -15.02 12.86
CA VAL A 42 -2.79 -15.23 12.72
C VAL A 42 -2.26 -13.85 12.48
N THR A 43 -1.54 -13.29 13.45
CA THR A 43 -0.82 -12.03 13.30
C THR A 43 0.11 -12.21 12.13
N ARG A 44 -0.35 -11.81 10.94
CA ARG A 44 0.42 -11.94 9.71
C ARG A 44 1.55 -10.96 9.86
N THR A 45 2.74 -11.45 10.17
CA THR A 45 3.98 -10.70 10.01
C THR A 45 3.90 -10.02 8.65
N PRO A 46 4.08 -8.69 8.55
CA PRO A 46 4.07 -7.99 7.27
C PRO A 46 4.99 -8.73 6.31
N VAL A 47 4.40 -9.31 5.26
CA VAL A 47 5.15 -10.04 4.22
C VAL A 47 5.55 -8.98 3.21
N PRO A 48 6.83 -8.57 3.13
CA PRO A 48 7.23 -7.43 2.31
C PRO A 48 6.93 -7.63 0.82
N ASP A 49 6.84 -8.91 0.41
CA ASP A 49 6.69 -9.37 -0.96
C ASP A 49 5.34 -10.04 -1.24
N ARG A 50 4.30 -9.86 -0.40
CA ARG A 50 2.95 -10.35 -0.76
C ARG A 50 2.46 -9.54 -1.96
N PRO A 51 2.11 -10.17 -3.10
CA PRO A 51 1.52 -9.44 -4.21
C PRO A 51 0.21 -8.80 -3.76
N ILE A 52 0.16 -7.47 -3.84
CA ILE A 52 -1.09 -6.71 -3.74
C ILE A 52 -1.79 -6.88 -5.09
N GLY A 53 -3.09 -7.19 -5.08
CA GLY A 53 -3.86 -7.48 -6.28
C GLY A 53 -4.27 -6.26 -7.11
N GLY A 54 -3.62 -5.12 -6.89
CA GLY A 54 -4.04 -3.81 -7.42
C GLY A 54 -4.75 -2.94 -6.40
N TYR A 55 -5.14 -1.73 -6.83
CA TYR A 55 -5.96 -0.79 -6.05
C TYR A 55 -7.13 -0.28 -6.88
N GLU A 56 -8.34 -0.46 -6.33
CA GLU A 56 -9.60 -0.07 -6.97
C GLU A 56 -10.01 1.35 -6.56
N GLY A 57 -10.47 2.14 -7.52
CA GLY A 57 -10.91 3.52 -7.29
C GLY A 57 -11.69 4.11 -8.46
N TRP A 58 -11.93 5.42 -8.46
CA TRP A 58 -12.69 6.06 -9.54
C TRP A 58 -11.91 6.09 -10.87
N TRP A 59 -10.58 6.09 -10.80
CA TRP A 59 -9.66 6.19 -11.94
C TRP A 59 -9.66 4.95 -12.84
N ASN A 60 -9.85 3.74 -12.28
CA ASN A 60 -9.97 2.48 -13.01
C ASN A 60 -11.43 1.98 -13.13
N SER A 61 -12.37 2.56 -12.39
CA SER A 61 -13.80 2.24 -12.48
C SER A 61 -14.47 2.62 -13.80
N THR A 62 -15.66 2.07 -14.05
CA THR A 62 -16.59 2.49 -15.12
C THR A 62 -17.83 3.16 -14.50
N PRO A 63 -18.16 4.42 -14.84
CA PRO A 63 -19.34 5.12 -14.31
C PRO A 63 -20.66 4.45 -14.70
N ILE A 64 -21.68 4.60 -13.86
CA ILE A 64 -23.04 4.07 -14.09
C ILE A 64 -23.67 4.60 -15.39
N SER A 65 -23.29 5.81 -15.82
CA SER A 65 -23.74 6.39 -17.10
C SER A 65 -23.16 5.69 -18.34
N GLY A 66 -22.14 4.84 -18.17
CA GLY A 66 -21.36 4.24 -19.26
C GLY A 66 -20.44 5.22 -20.00
N SER A 67 -20.50 6.52 -19.70
CA SER A 67 -19.58 7.50 -20.30
C SER A 67 -18.23 7.45 -19.61
N THR A 68 -17.17 7.38 -20.41
CA THR A 68 -15.76 7.46 -19.98
C THR A 68 -15.10 8.79 -20.36
N GLU A 69 -15.90 9.77 -20.81
CA GLU A 69 -15.44 11.11 -21.14
C GLU A 69 -14.81 11.78 -19.90
N GLY A 70 -13.62 12.36 -20.08
CA GLY A 70 -12.85 12.99 -19.00
C GLY A 70 -12.15 12.03 -18.04
N LEU A 71 -12.31 10.70 -18.18
CA LEU A 71 -11.54 9.73 -17.39
C LEU A 71 -10.15 9.48 -17.99
N PRO A 72 -9.14 9.19 -17.15
CA PRO A 72 -7.87 8.63 -17.59
C PRO A 72 -8.10 7.40 -18.49
N GLN A 73 -7.37 7.34 -19.60
CA GLN A 73 -7.40 6.19 -20.51
C GLN A 73 -6.43 5.11 -20.07
N GLU A 74 -5.29 5.51 -19.51
CA GLU A 74 -4.29 4.64 -18.93
C GLU A 74 -3.84 5.20 -17.58
N THR A 75 -3.77 4.35 -16.55
CA THR A 75 -3.23 4.74 -15.24
C THR A 75 -2.20 3.74 -14.75
N VAL A 76 -1.26 4.21 -13.94
CA VAL A 76 -0.35 3.36 -13.17
C VAL A 76 -0.46 3.66 -11.67
N ALA A 77 -0.36 2.62 -10.84
CA ALA A 77 -0.22 2.75 -9.40
C ALA A 77 1.25 2.47 -9.03
N VAL A 78 1.91 3.46 -8.42
CA VAL A 78 3.31 3.37 -8.02
C VAL A 78 3.41 3.30 -6.50
N ASN A 79 4.09 2.27 -6.01
CA ASN A 79 4.41 2.12 -4.60
C ASN A 79 5.65 2.96 -4.27
N THR A 80 5.49 4.07 -3.55
CA THR A 80 6.58 5.04 -3.32
C THR A 80 7.69 4.50 -2.41
N ARG A 81 7.35 3.55 -1.52
CA ARG A 81 8.31 2.82 -0.66
C ARG A 81 9.31 1.98 -1.48
N THR A 82 8.90 1.44 -2.62
CA THR A 82 9.73 0.55 -3.47
C THR A 82 10.17 1.17 -4.78
N GLY A 83 9.57 2.30 -5.20
CA GLY A 83 9.85 2.96 -6.48
C GLY A 83 9.41 2.14 -7.69
N LYS A 84 8.36 1.32 -7.56
CA LYS A 84 7.88 0.40 -8.60
C LYS A 84 6.43 0.67 -8.97
N ILE A 85 6.12 0.56 -10.26
CA ILE A 85 4.75 0.28 -10.72
C ILE A 85 4.37 -1.10 -10.17
N ILE A 86 3.23 -1.18 -9.50
CA ILE A 86 2.70 -2.42 -8.92
C ILE A 86 1.36 -2.83 -9.53
N ASP A 87 0.68 -1.90 -10.18
CA ASP A 87 -0.59 -2.11 -10.87
C ASP A 87 -0.76 -1.07 -11.98
N ALA A 88 -1.63 -1.36 -12.94
CA ALA A 88 -1.98 -0.47 -14.03
C ALA A 88 -3.42 -0.71 -14.48
N PHE A 89 -4.00 0.24 -15.22
CA PHE A 89 -5.27 0.02 -15.90
C PHE A 89 -5.24 0.65 -17.28
N ASN A 90 -5.51 -0.15 -18.31
CA ASN A 90 -5.75 0.32 -19.67
C ASN A 90 -7.24 0.19 -19.99
N ARG A 91 -7.92 1.33 -20.07
CA ARG A 91 -9.37 1.43 -20.29
C ARG A 91 -9.80 0.97 -21.68
N ALA A 92 -8.99 1.21 -22.71
CA ALA A 92 -9.29 0.82 -24.08
C ALA A 92 -9.20 -0.70 -24.29
N LYS A 93 -8.32 -1.39 -23.54
CA LYS A 93 -8.18 -2.86 -23.56
C LYS A 93 -9.00 -3.56 -22.47
N ASN A 94 -9.49 -2.83 -21.47
CA ASN A 94 -10.03 -3.36 -20.22
C ASN A 94 -9.06 -4.37 -19.56
N SER A 95 -7.81 -3.93 -19.35
CA SER A 95 -6.69 -4.76 -18.89
C SER A 95 -5.98 -4.12 -17.70
N THR A 96 -5.53 -4.93 -16.74
CA THR A 96 -4.68 -4.52 -15.60
C THR A 96 -3.20 -4.91 -15.77
N LEU A 97 -2.81 -5.38 -16.96
CA LEU A 97 -1.41 -5.73 -17.23
C LEU A 97 -0.56 -4.45 -17.32
N ILE A 98 0.50 -4.35 -16.53
CA ILE A 98 1.46 -3.23 -16.61
C ILE A 98 2.04 -3.09 -18.02
N SER A 99 2.26 -4.21 -18.73
CA SER A 99 2.74 -4.22 -20.12
C SER A 99 1.74 -3.68 -21.14
N ASP A 100 0.48 -3.44 -20.75
CA ASP A 100 -0.53 -2.85 -21.62
C ASP A 100 -0.61 -1.32 -21.53
N VAL A 101 0.11 -0.69 -20.59
CA VAL A 101 0.19 0.77 -20.41
C VAL A 101 1.56 1.29 -20.81
N ALA A 102 1.61 2.34 -21.63
CA ALA A 102 2.86 2.90 -22.16
C ALA A 102 3.42 4.01 -21.25
N TYR A 103 4.00 3.63 -20.11
CA TYR A 103 4.49 4.58 -19.11
C TYR A 103 5.91 4.26 -18.60
N ASP A 104 6.85 5.19 -18.85
CA ASP A 104 8.21 5.16 -18.31
C ASP A 104 8.24 5.86 -16.93
N LEU A 105 8.35 5.08 -15.85
CA LEU A 105 8.38 5.61 -14.49
C LEU A 105 9.64 6.43 -14.21
N VAL A 106 9.45 7.73 -13.93
CA VAL A 106 10.45 8.62 -13.34
C VAL A 106 10.01 8.95 -11.90
N PRO A 107 10.63 8.37 -10.86
CA PRO A 107 10.25 8.64 -9.47
C PRO A 107 10.51 10.10 -9.08
N ASP A 108 9.51 10.74 -8.47
CA ASP A 108 9.61 12.10 -7.94
C ASP A 108 10.01 12.07 -6.44
N PRO A 109 11.07 12.77 -6.01
CA PRO A 109 11.42 12.87 -4.60
C PRO A 109 10.42 13.66 -3.73
N GLU A 110 9.47 14.39 -4.33
CA GLU A 110 8.40 15.11 -3.61
C GLU A 110 7.18 14.22 -3.32
N TRP A 111 7.11 13.00 -3.87
CA TRP A 111 6.00 12.08 -3.58
C TRP A 111 5.97 11.65 -2.10
N PRO A 112 4.76 11.44 -1.53
CA PRO A 112 4.63 11.01 -0.14
C PRO A 112 5.25 9.62 0.06
N ALA A 113 6.12 9.50 1.07
CA ALA A 113 6.66 8.21 1.48
C ALA A 113 5.56 7.27 1.99
N ASP A 114 5.83 5.96 1.95
CA ASP A 114 4.90 4.92 2.46
C ASP A 114 3.47 5.03 1.89
N SER A 115 3.38 5.33 0.59
CA SER A 115 2.13 5.64 -0.09
C SER A 115 2.04 4.96 -1.45
N ILE A 116 0.83 4.96 -2.00
CA ILE A 116 0.59 4.75 -3.42
C ILE A 116 0.33 6.11 -4.06
N VAL A 117 0.92 6.36 -5.21
CA VAL A 117 0.50 7.44 -6.11
C VAL A 117 -0.15 6.83 -7.35
N ILE A 118 -1.30 7.36 -7.74
CA ILE A 118 -2.03 7.03 -8.96
C ILE A 118 -1.73 8.12 -9.97
N ILE A 119 -1.26 7.71 -11.14
CA ILE A 119 -0.81 8.62 -12.21
C ILE A 119 -1.64 8.37 -13.46
N ASP A 120 -2.17 9.43 -14.09
CA ASP A 120 -2.64 9.35 -15.48
C ASP A 120 -1.41 9.22 -16.39
N ALA A 121 -1.25 8.05 -17.01
CA ALA A 121 -0.10 7.74 -17.84
C ALA A 121 -0.01 8.63 -19.09
N THR A 122 -1.13 9.25 -19.50
CA THR A 122 -1.19 10.15 -20.66
C THR A 122 -0.49 11.49 -20.39
N SER A 123 -0.75 12.09 -19.22
CA SER A 123 -0.22 13.39 -18.83
C SER A 123 1.01 13.31 -17.92
N GLY A 124 1.24 12.15 -17.28
CA GLY A 124 2.26 11.95 -16.25
C GLY A 124 1.94 12.61 -14.92
N LEU A 125 0.73 13.15 -14.74
CA LEU A 125 0.31 13.83 -13.51
C LEU A 125 -0.21 12.82 -12.48
N VAL A 126 0.17 13.03 -11.21
CA VAL A 126 -0.50 12.38 -10.08
C VAL A 126 -1.94 12.89 -10.01
N ILE A 127 -2.90 11.96 -10.02
CA ILE A 127 -4.34 12.23 -9.95
C ILE A 127 -4.94 11.83 -8.59
N GLU A 128 -4.28 10.96 -7.84
CA GLU A 128 -4.61 10.63 -6.46
C GLU A 128 -3.40 10.05 -5.72
N ASP A 129 -3.35 10.19 -4.40
CA ASP A 129 -2.38 9.52 -3.53
C ASP A 129 -3.03 9.12 -2.19
N PHE A 130 -2.52 8.06 -1.58
CA PHE A 130 -2.92 7.63 -0.24
C PHE A 130 -1.83 6.82 0.46
N ARG A 131 -1.78 6.96 1.79
CA ARG A 131 -0.82 6.25 2.65
C ARG A 131 -1.19 4.78 2.81
N ILE A 132 -0.18 3.92 2.95
CA ILE A 132 -0.34 2.48 3.16
C ILE A 132 0.48 1.96 4.34
N ASP A 133 -0.03 0.92 5.01
CA ASP A 133 0.72 0.19 6.02
C ASP A 133 1.88 -0.65 5.43
N GLU A 134 2.56 -1.43 6.27
CA GLU A 134 3.64 -2.34 5.85
C GLU A 134 3.14 -3.52 4.97
N ARG A 135 1.83 -3.83 5.02
CA ARG A 135 1.16 -4.87 4.21
C ARG A 135 0.63 -4.33 2.87
N GLY A 136 0.60 -3.01 2.69
CA GLY A 136 -0.03 -2.35 1.54
C GLY A 136 -1.52 -2.05 1.69
N ILE A 137 -2.07 -2.08 2.90
CA ILE A 137 -3.47 -1.69 3.13
C ILE A 137 -3.55 -0.15 3.22
N PRO A 138 -4.47 0.52 2.51
CA PRO A 138 -4.71 1.95 2.64
C PRO A 138 -5.02 2.34 4.09
N LEU A 139 -4.59 3.54 4.49
CA LEU A 139 -4.84 4.08 5.83
C LEU A 139 -5.96 5.13 5.81
N ASP A 140 -6.77 5.16 6.86
CA ASP A 140 -7.71 6.26 7.13
C ASP A 140 -6.98 7.53 7.60
N GLU A 141 -7.72 8.64 7.75
CA GLU A 141 -7.19 9.91 8.25
C GLU A 141 -6.56 9.81 9.66
N SER A 142 -6.93 8.79 10.45
CA SER A 142 -6.37 8.49 11.76
C SER A 142 -5.14 7.57 11.72
N GLY A 143 -4.69 7.17 10.52
CA GLY A 143 -3.56 6.27 10.31
C GLY A 143 -3.86 4.79 10.58
N ARG A 144 -5.14 4.38 10.59
CA ARG A 144 -5.57 3.00 10.82
C ARG A 144 -5.82 2.30 9.47
N PRO A 145 -5.46 1.01 9.30
CA PRO A 145 -5.80 0.26 8.10
C PRO A 145 -7.30 0.28 7.80
N ILE A 146 -7.64 0.55 6.54
CA ILE A 146 -8.97 0.36 5.98
C ILE A 146 -9.10 -1.15 5.69
N ASP A 147 -9.28 -1.94 6.75
CA ASP A 147 -9.52 -3.37 6.64
C ASP A 147 -10.90 -3.63 6.00
N ALA A 148 -10.94 -4.52 5.01
CA ALA A 148 -12.16 -4.87 4.28
C ALA A 148 -13.21 -5.67 5.09
N ASP A 149 -12.94 -5.95 6.37
CA ASP A 149 -13.84 -6.63 7.32
C ASP A 149 -14.80 -5.67 8.07
N ALA A 150 -14.87 -4.40 7.67
CA ALA A 150 -15.81 -3.43 8.23
C ALA A 150 -17.22 -3.52 7.58
N GLY A 151 -17.90 -4.67 7.73
CA GLY A 151 -19.26 -4.88 7.21
C GLY A 151 -19.87 -6.25 7.53
#